data_AF-A0A1V5FJ25-F1
#
_entry.id   AF-A0A1V5FJ25-F1
#
_cell.length_a   1.000
_cell.length_b   1.000
_cell.length_c   1.000
_cell.angle_alpha   90.00
_cell.angle_beta   90.00
_cell.angle_gamma   90.00
#
_symmetry.space_group_name_H-M   'P 1'
#
loop_
_entity.id
_entity.type
_entity.pdbx_description
1 polymer ?
#
loop_
_entity_poly.entity_id
_entity_poly.type
_entity_poly.pdbx_seq_one_letter_code
_entity_poly.pdbx_strand_id
1 'polypeptide(L)'
;MQSFLGVGKGVVGTLGGGKAKPTGKIDIAVMQSLSRQGKVNSLVENYGHLIVDECHHVGAASFDAILKQAKAKYVLGLTATPIRRDGQQPTIFMQYGPTRHTAAKPTGAPHDLVVTPCTLHSRIDLPQEAGIQDVFRHLAIDQARTDAIAAEAVTAYDQGR
;
A
#
# COMPACT_ATOMS: atom_id res chain seq x y z
N MET A 1 -16.09 -3.94 0.86
CA MET A 1 -15.49 -4.59 -0.33
C MET A 1 -16.49 -5.37 -1.17
N GLN A 2 -17.26 -6.31 -0.62
CA GLN A 2 -18.21 -7.12 -1.41
C GLN A 2 -19.35 -6.30 -2.04
N SER A 3 -19.74 -5.19 -1.42
CA SER A 3 -20.79 -4.29 -1.91
C SER A 3 -20.51 -3.63 -3.26
N PHE A 4 -19.24 -3.35 -3.59
CA PHE A 4 -18.88 -2.64 -4.82
C PHE A 4 -18.74 -3.56 -6.03
N LEU A 5 -18.29 -4.81 -5.80
CA LEU A 5 -18.04 -5.77 -6.87
C LEU A 5 -19.30 -6.55 -7.30
N GLY A 6 -20.41 -6.44 -6.57
CA GLY A 6 -21.62 -7.22 -6.83
C GLY A 6 -21.43 -8.74 -6.69
N VAL A 7 -20.36 -9.18 -6.01
CA VAL A 7 -20.03 -10.61 -5.87
C VAL A 7 -20.59 -11.18 -4.56
N GLY A 8 -20.99 -12.45 -4.60
CA GLY A 8 -21.48 -13.18 -3.43
C GLY A 8 -20.45 -13.35 -2.31
N LYS A 9 -20.93 -13.69 -1.11
CA LYS A 9 -20.07 -14.02 0.03
C LYS A 9 -19.11 -15.17 -0.32
N GLY A 10 -17.86 -15.06 0.11
CA GLY A 10 -16.84 -16.11 -0.11
C GLY A 10 -16.12 -16.06 -1.47
N VAL A 11 -16.34 -15.02 -2.28
CA VAL A 11 -15.60 -14.81 -3.54
C VAL A 11 -14.26 -14.12 -3.30
N VAL A 12 -14.17 -13.21 -2.32
CA VAL A 12 -12.96 -12.46 -2.01
C VAL A 12 -12.20 -13.12 -0.86
N GLY A 13 -10.98 -13.59 -1.13
CA GLY A 13 -10.06 -14.12 -0.12
C GLY A 13 -8.93 -13.15 0.22
N THR A 14 -8.16 -13.51 1.24
CA THR A 14 -7.09 -12.65 1.77
C THR A 14 -5.85 -13.44 2.18
N LEU A 15 -4.67 -12.87 1.92
CA LEU A 15 -3.38 -13.35 2.43
C LEU A 15 -2.58 -12.19 3.03
N GLY A 16 -2.57 -12.08 4.35
CA GLY A 16 -1.90 -10.98 5.05
C GLY A 16 -2.22 -10.94 6.53
N GLY A 17 -1.34 -10.31 7.32
CA GLY A 17 -1.57 -10.09 8.76
C GLY A 17 -1.81 -11.39 9.55
N GLY A 18 -1.14 -12.47 9.17
CA GLY A 18 -1.30 -13.80 9.80
C GLY A 18 -2.53 -14.60 9.35
N LYS A 19 -3.35 -14.06 8.44
CA LYS A 19 -4.51 -14.77 7.85
C LYS A 19 -4.15 -15.25 6.44
N ALA A 20 -4.45 -16.52 6.16
CA ALA A 20 -4.33 -17.11 4.84
C ALA A 20 -5.63 -17.85 4.51
N LYS A 21 -6.53 -17.16 3.80
CA LYS A 21 -7.82 -17.72 3.34
C LYS A 21 -8.04 -17.32 1.88
N PRO A 22 -7.22 -17.82 0.95
CA PRO A 22 -7.45 -17.61 -0.47
C PRO A 22 -8.71 -18.31 -0.95
N THR A 23 -9.41 -17.71 -1.91
CA THR A 23 -10.57 -18.30 -2.59
C THR A 23 -10.21 -18.82 -3.99
N GLY A 24 -9.09 -18.39 -4.55
CA GLY A 24 -8.67 -18.69 -5.92
C GLY A 24 -9.43 -17.90 -6.98
N LYS A 25 -10.27 -16.94 -6.58
CA LYS A 25 -11.10 -16.13 -7.50
C LYS A 25 -10.61 -14.69 -7.53
N ILE A 26 -10.75 -14.00 -6.41
CA ILE A 26 -10.26 -12.65 -6.18
C ILE A 26 -9.60 -12.68 -4.82
N ASP A 27 -8.28 -12.51 -4.80
CA ASP A 27 -7.51 -12.62 -3.58
C ASP A 27 -6.64 -11.39 -3.39
N ILE A 28 -6.73 -10.83 -2.18
CA ILE A 28 -5.98 -9.65 -1.79
C ILE A 28 -4.83 -10.12 -0.94
N ALA A 29 -3.61 -9.85 -1.39
CA ALA A 29 -2.42 -10.28 -0.70
C ALA A 29 -1.48 -9.12 -0.45
N VAL A 30 -0.83 -9.11 0.72
CA VAL A 30 0.32 -8.24 0.95
C VAL A 30 1.57 -8.94 0.43
N MET A 31 2.47 -8.18 -0.21
CA MET A 31 3.70 -8.71 -0.84
C MET A 31 4.52 -9.63 0.09
N GLN A 32 4.65 -9.25 1.37
CA GLN A 32 5.38 -10.02 2.39
C GLN A 32 4.74 -11.38 2.74
N SER A 33 3.48 -11.59 2.36
CA SER A 33 2.81 -12.88 2.51
C SER A 33 2.95 -13.75 1.26
N LEU A 34 3.22 -13.14 0.10
CA LEU A 34 3.49 -13.83 -1.16
C LEU A 34 4.96 -14.19 -1.34
N SER A 35 5.88 -13.42 -0.76
CA SER A 35 7.32 -13.67 -0.82
C SER A 35 7.92 -13.60 0.57
N ARG A 36 8.53 -14.72 1.02
CA ARG A 36 9.22 -14.82 2.31
C ARG A 36 10.58 -15.48 2.12
N GLN A 37 11.63 -14.83 2.62
CA GLN A 37 13.01 -15.35 2.56
C GLN A 37 13.43 -15.79 1.14
N GLY A 38 13.04 -15.03 0.12
CA GLY A 38 13.36 -15.32 -1.28
C GLY A 38 12.53 -16.44 -1.92
N LYS A 39 11.59 -17.06 -1.19
CA LYS A 39 10.64 -18.04 -1.73
C LYS A 39 9.30 -17.38 -1.99
N VAL A 40 8.85 -17.50 -3.23
CA VAL A 40 7.52 -17.05 -3.66
C VAL A 40 6.52 -18.18 -3.45
N ASN A 41 5.34 -17.83 -2.95
CA ASN A 41 4.24 -18.75 -2.75
C ASN A 41 3.67 -19.18 -4.11
N SER A 42 3.67 -20.49 -4.40
CA SER A 42 3.18 -21.05 -5.66
C SER A 42 1.72 -20.74 -5.96
N LEU A 43 0.95 -20.27 -4.97
CA LEU A 43 -0.39 -19.73 -5.15
C LEU A 43 -0.46 -18.69 -6.27
N VAL A 44 0.59 -17.88 -6.48
CA VAL A 44 0.61 -16.87 -7.55
C VAL A 44 0.48 -17.47 -8.96
N GLU A 45 0.82 -18.74 -9.13
CA GLU A 45 0.69 -19.45 -10.42
C GLU A 45 -0.75 -19.67 -10.85
N ASN A 46 -1.70 -19.59 -9.91
CA ASN A 46 -3.12 -19.84 -10.16
C ASN A 46 -3.88 -18.61 -10.70
N TYR A 47 -3.21 -17.46 -10.83
CA TYR A 47 -3.86 -16.21 -11.23
C TYR A 47 -3.42 -15.78 -12.62
N GLY A 48 -4.41 -15.54 -13.49
CA GLY A 48 -4.21 -15.01 -14.83
C GLY A 48 -4.05 -13.48 -14.90
N HIS A 49 -4.35 -12.77 -13.80
CA HIS A 49 -4.30 -11.31 -13.73
C HIS A 49 -3.75 -10.88 -12.37
N LEU A 50 -2.70 -10.05 -12.37
CA LEU A 50 -2.13 -9.42 -11.19
C LEU A 50 -2.38 -7.92 -11.22
N ILE A 51 -2.89 -7.39 -10.10
CA ILE A 51 -3.04 -5.96 -9.87
C ILE A 51 -2.17 -5.60 -8.68
N VAL A 52 -1.28 -4.65 -8.87
CA VAL A 52 -0.35 -4.18 -7.84
C VAL A 52 -0.67 -2.75 -7.50
N ASP A 53 -1.15 -2.55 -6.28
CA ASP A 53 -1.35 -1.22 -5.71
C ASP A 53 -0.03 -0.65 -5.18
N GLU A 54 0.10 0.66 -5.25
CA GLU A 54 1.33 1.40 -4.97
C GLU A 54 2.59 0.77 -5.60
N CYS A 55 2.49 0.45 -6.91
CA CYS A 55 3.52 -0.30 -7.63
C CYS A 55 4.90 0.39 -7.64
N HIS A 56 4.96 1.67 -7.28
CA HIS A 56 6.19 2.45 -7.13
C HIS A 56 7.03 2.10 -5.88
N HIS A 57 6.41 1.55 -4.84
CA HIS A 57 7.09 1.11 -3.62
C HIS A 57 7.69 -0.28 -3.73
N VAL A 58 7.28 -1.04 -4.75
CA VAL A 58 7.60 -2.44 -4.81
C VAL A 58 9.06 -2.62 -5.22
N GLY A 59 9.86 -3.15 -4.30
CA GLY A 59 11.26 -3.44 -4.55
C GLY A 59 11.41 -4.35 -5.76
N ALA A 60 12.18 -3.88 -6.76
CA ALA A 60 12.36 -4.53 -8.05
C ALA A 60 12.54 -6.05 -7.91
N ALA A 61 13.41 -6.49 -7.00
CA ALA A 61 13.73 -7.90 -6.81
C ALA A 61 12.59 -8.76 -6.26
N SER A 62 11.80 -8.25 -5.29
CA SER A 62 10.73 -9.05 -4.67
C SER A 62 9.58 -9.27 -5.64
N PHE A 63 9.25 -8.26 -6.46
CA PHE A 63 8.21 -8.40 -7.45
C PHE A 63 8.66 -9.11 -8.71
N ASP A 64 9.91 -8.89 -9.14
CA ASP A 64 10.50 -9.66 -10.23
C ASP A 64 10.47 -11.16 -9.94
N ALA A 65 10.75 -11.58 -8.70
CA ALA A 65 10.60 -12.97 -8.28
C ALA A 65 9.15 -13.48 -8.40
N ILE A 66 8.17 -12.65 -8.02
CA ILE A 66 6.74 -13.01 -8.15
C ILE A 66 6.34 -13.12 -9.62
N LEU A 67 6.72 -12.16 -10.46
CA LEU A 67 6.41 -12.17 -11.88
C LEU A 67 7.03 -13.36 -12.60
N LYS A 68 8.26 -13.75 -12.24
CA LYS A 68 8.93 -14.93 -12.81
C LYS A 68 8.19 -16.24 -12.53
N GLN A 69 7.49 -16.33 -11.40
CA GLN A 69 6.73 -17.53 -11.05
C GLN A 69 5.27 -17.44 -11.50
N ALA A 70 4.68 -16.25 -11.51
CA ALA A 70 3.29 -16.06 -11.89
C ALA A 70 3.04 -16.46 -13.36
N LYS A 71 1.90 -17.11 -13.61
CA LYS A 71 1.42 -17.45 -14.97
C LYS A 71 0.41 -16.43 -15.48
N ALA A 72 0.54 -15.20 -15.01
CA ALA A 72 -0.41 -14.13 -15.30
C ALA A 72 -0.24 -13.64 -16.74
N LYS A 73 -1.35 -13.58 -17.48
CA LYS A 73 -1.41 -12.96 -18.81
C LYS A 73 -1.50 -11.44 -18.72
N TYR A 74 -2.08 -10.93 -17.63
CA TYR A 74 -2.32 -9.51 -17.41
C TYR A 74 -1.63 -9.05 -16.13
N VAL A 75 -0.92 -7.93 -16.22
CA VAL A 75 -0.28 -7.27 -15.08
C VAL A 75 -0.63 -5.79 -15.13
N LEU A 76 -1.16 -5.26 -14.04
CA LEU A 76 -1.56 -3.87 -13.91
C LEU A 76 -0.92 -3.27 -12.65
N GLY A 77 -0.17 -2.19 -12.83
CA GLY A 77 0.36 -1.37 -11.73
C GLY A 77 -0.50 -0.13 -11.53
N LEU A 78 -0.86 0.14 -10.27
CA LEU A 78 -1.54 1.36 -9.85
C LEU A 78 -0.56 2.18 -9.00
N THR A 79 -0.41 3.46 -9.33
CA THR A 79 0.43 4.38 -8.55
C THR A 79 0.01 5.82 -8.79
N ALA A 80 0.06 6.65 -7.75
CA ALA A 80 -0.04 8.10 -7.88
C ALA A 80 1.30 8.75 -8.29
N THR A 81 2.41 8.04 -8.10
CA THR A 81 3.78 8.54 -8.26
C THR A 81 4.58 7.56 -9.13
N PRO A 82 4.51 7.67 -10.47
CA PRO A 82 5.29 6.81 -11.37
C PRO A 82 6.81 7.09 -11.31
N ILE A 83 7.25 8.03 -10.45
CA ILE A 83 8.63 8.44 -10.28
C ILE A 83 9.22 7.81 -9.02
N ARG A 84 10.14 6.86 -9.20
CA ARG A 84 10.99 6.34 -8.13
C ARG A 84 12.14 7.30 -7.87
N ARG A 85 12.32 7.69 -6.60
CA ARG A 85 13.39 8.59 -6.15
C ARG A 85 14.79 7.96 -6.21
N ASP A 86 14.88 6.64 -6.38
CA ASP A 86 16.13 5.88 -6.41
C ASP A 86 16.72 5.68 -7.84
N GLY A 87 16.12 6.31 -8.86
CA GLY A 87 16.58 6.22 -10.25
C GLY A 87 16.25 4.92 -10.96
N GLN A 88 15.65 3.93 -10.30
CA GLN A 88 15.25 2.65 -10.90
C GLN A 88 13.84 2.70 -11.53
N GLN A 89 13.44 3.88 -12.02
CA GLN A 89 12.19 4.07 -12.76
C GLN A 89 12.02 3.12 -13.96
N PRO A 90 13.05 2.83 -14.78
CA PRO A 90 12.89 1.97 -15.95
C PRO A 90 12.33 0.58 -15.63
N THR A 91 12.61 0.07 -14.43
CA THR A 91 12.13 -1.25 -13.99
C THR A 91 10.61 -1.32 -13.88
N ILE A 92 9.93 -0.22 -13.53
CA ILE A 92 8.46 -0.19 -13.49
C ILE A 92 7.90 -0.42 -14.90
N PHE A 93 8.44 0.27 -15.91
CA PHE A 93 7.96 0.11 -17.28
C PHE A 93 8.30 -1.26 -17.87
N MET A 94 9.40 -1.89 -17.44
CA MET A 94 9.73 -3.26 -17.81
C MET A 94 8.75 -4.28 -17.20
N GLN A 95 8.28 -4.05 -15.98
CA GLN A 95 7.41 -4.97 -15.25
C GLN A 95 5.92 -4.81 -15.58
N TYR A 96 5.47 -3.58 -15.80
CA TYR A 96 4.05 -3.23 -15.94
C TYR A 96 3.70 -2.69 -17.34
N GLY A 97 4.69 -2.44 -18.19
CA GLY A 97 4.50 -1.79 -19.48
C GLY A 97 4.31 -0.27 -19.36
N PRO A 98 3.94 0.41 -20.46
CA PRO A 98 3.77 1.86 -20.48
C PRO A 98 2.54 2.30 -19.70
N THR A 99 2.55 3.56 -19.22
CA THR A 99 1.38 4.19 -18.61
C THR A 99 0.20 4.15 -19.57
N ARG A 100 -0.90 3.51 -19.16
CA ARG A 100 -2.12 3.39 -19.97
C ARG A 100 -3.10 4.53 -19.75
N HIS A 101 -3.11 5.08 -18.54
CA HIS A 101 -4.00 6.16 -18.16
C HIS A 101 -3.40 6.95 -16.99
N THR A 102 -3.60 8.27 -17.01
CA THR A 102 -3.30 9.16 -15.89
C THR A 102 -4.58 9.91 -15.58
N ALA A 103 -5.08 9.78 -14.36
CA ALA A 103 -6.26 10.51 -13.93
C ALA A 103 -6.00 12.03 -13.99
N ALA A 104 -6.97 12.79 -14.49
CA ALA A 104 -6.87 14.25 -14.49
C ALA A 104 -6.79 14.76 -13.05
N LYS A 105 -5.90 15.71 -12.79
CA LYS A 105 -5.87 16.42 -11.51
C LYS A 105 -7.14 17.28 -11.41
N PRO A 106 -7.88 17.24 -10.29
CA PRO A 106 -9.01 18.13 -10.08
C PRO A 106 -8.61 19.59 -10.25
N THR A 107 -9.50 20.41 -10.82
CA THR A 107 -9.33 21.85 -10.88
C THR A 107 -9.36 22.39 -9.45
N GLY A 108 -8.20 22.81 -8.93
CA GLY A 108 -8.03 23.22 -7.52
C GLY A 108 -7.18 22.27 -6.67
N ALA A 109 -6.64 21.19 -7.24
CA ALA A 109 -5.66 20.38 -6.52
C ALA A 109 -4.41 21.23 -6.16
N PRO A 110 -3.94 21.20 -4.91
CA PRO A 110 -2.76 21.94 -4.50
C PRO A 110 -1.55 21.51 -5.33
N HIS A 111 -0.84 22.49 -5.92
CA HIS A 111 0.32 22.25 -6.76
C HIS A 111 1.60 22.13 -5.92
N ASP A 112 1.68 22.89 -4.83
CA ASP A 112 2.77 22.87 -3.88
C ASP A 112 2.33 22.15 -2.60
N LEU A 113 2.96 21.01 -2.34
CA LEU A 113 2.78 20.27 -1.09
C LEU A 113 3.91 20.69 -0.13
N VAL A 114 3.56 21.48 0.89
CA VAL A 114 4.48 21.85 1.97
C VAL A 114 4.27 20.89 3.13
N VAL A 115 5.36 20.28 3.60
CA VAL A 115 5.35 19.44 4.81
C VAL A 115 5.83 20.31 5.98
N THR A 116 4.92 20.64 6.89
CA THR A 116 5.27 21.28 8.16
C THR A 116 5.34 20.22 9.25
N PRO A 117 6.52 19.93 9.81
CA PRO A 117 6.64 18.95 10.88
C PRO A 117 6.07 19.52 12.18
N CYS A 118 5.04 18.87 12.74
CA CYS A 118 4.53 19.16 14.07
C CYS A 118 5.06 18.11 15.06
N THR A 119 5.64 18.56 16.17
CA THR A 119 6.21 17.68 17.20
C THR A 119 5.34 17.70 18.45
N LEU A 120 4.93 16.52 18.91
CA LEU A 120 4.26 16.34 20.19
C LEU A 120 5.24 15.68 21.15
N HIS A 121 5.53 16.36 22.25
CA HIS A 121 6.40 15.85 23.31
C HIS A 121 5.56 15.13 24.36
N SER A 122 5.05 13.93 24.03
CA SER A 122 4.41 13.03 24.99
C SER A 122 5.31 11.83 25.30
N ARG A 123 5.22 11.36 26.55
CA ARG A 123 5.91 10.14 26.96
C ARG A 123 5.19 8.93 26.38
N ILE A 124 5.92 8.08 25.68
CA ILE A 124 5.43 6.78 25.22
C ILE A 124 5.70 5.79 26.35
N ASP A 125 4.63 5.32 27.01
CA ASP A 125 4.74 4.38 28.13
C ASP A 125 4.75 2.94 27.61
N LEU A 126 5.87 2.58 26.99
CA LEU A 126 6.16 1.23 26.52
C LEU A 126 7.54 0.78 27.00
N PRO A 127 7.73 -0.53 27.25
CA PRO A 127 9.05 -1.09 27.51
C PRO A 127 10.04 -0.74 26.39
N GLN A 128 11.32 -0.58 26.72
CA GLN A 128 12.35 -0.29 25.73
C GLN A 128 12.51 -1.39 24.67
N GLU A 129 12.15 -2.62 25.04
CA GLU A 129 12.15 -3.80 24.17
C GLU A 129 10.91 -3.89 23.25
N ALA A 130 9.97 -2.95 23.36
CA ALA A 130 8.72 -3.00 22.61
C ALA A 130 8.99 -2.93 21.10
N GLY A 131 8.33 -3.82 20.34
CA GLY A 131 8.43 -3.82 18.89
C GLY A 131 7.78 -2.57 18.29
N ILE A 132 8.22 -2.18 17.10
CA ILE A 132 7.67 -1.03 16.37
C ILE A 132 6.14 -1.10 16.18
N GLN A 133 5.59 -2.31 16.08
CA GLN A 133 4.14 -2.54 15.96
C GLN A 133 3.37 -2.17 17.24
N ASP A 134 3.97 -2.38 18.41
CA ASP A 134 3.37 -2.02 19.69
C ASP A 134 3.43 -0.51 19.90
N VAL A 135 4.54 0.12 19.48
CA VAL A 135 4.67 1.59 19.43
C VAL A 135 3.59 2.19 18.53
N PHE A 136 3.42 1.68 17.30
CA PHE A 136 2.36 2.16 16.40
C PHE A 136 0.96 1.97 16.98
N ARG A 137 0.69 0.84 17.63
CA ARG A 137 -0.61 0.61 18.28
C ARG A 137 -0.85 1.59 19.41
N HIS A 138 0.14 1.84 20.26
CA HIS A 138 0.05 2.81 21.37
C HIS A 138 -0.21 4.22 20.85
N LEU A 139 0.53 4.67 19.82
CA LEU A 139 0.33 5.98 19.21
C LEU A 139 -1.02 6.13 18.49
N ALA A 140 -1.57 5.03 17.98
CA ALA A 140 -2.86 5.04 17.28
C ALA A 140 -4.06 5.14 18.23
N ILE A 141 -3.91 4.72 19.50
CA ILE A 141 -4.97 4.82 20.52
C ILE A 141 -4.81 6.04 21.45
N ASP A 142 -3.73 6.81 21.30
CA ASP A 142 -3.52 8.04 22.04
C ASP A 142 -4.52 9.12 21.57
N GLN A 143 -5.51 9.39 22.41
CA GLN A 143 -6.56 10.36 22.12
C GLN A 143 -6.00 11.78 22.05
N ALA A 144 -5.08 12.17 22.92
CA ALA A 144 -4.50 13.52 22.94
C ALA A 144 -3.73 13.79 21.64
N ARG A 145 -2.98 12.79 21.15
CA ARG A 145 -2.32 12.86 19.84
C ARG A 145 -3.34 12.99 18.71
N THR A 146 -4.40 12.20 18.75
CA THR A 146 -5.46 12.22 17.72
C THR A 146 -6.16 13.57 17.67
N ASP A 147 -6.50 14.14 18.83
CA ASP A 147 -7.13 15.45 18.95
C ASP A 147 -6.21 16.57 18.44
N ALA A 148 -4.92 16.51 18.75
CA ALA A 148 -3.93 17.46 18.23
C ALA A 148 -3.81 17.41 16.70
N ILE A 149 -3.80 16.21 16.10
CA ILE A 149 -3.79 16.05 14.64
C ILE A 149 -5.07 16.63 14.03
N ALA A 150 -6.22 16.35 14.63
CA ALA A 150 -7.50 16.86 14.14
C ALA A 150 -7.56 18.40 14.23
N ALA A 151 -7.12 18.99 15.34
CA ALA A 151 -7.07 20.44 15.52
C ALA A 151 -6.15 21.13 14.51
N GLU A 152 -4.98 20.55 14.23
CA GLU A 152 -4.06 21.07 13.20
C GLU A 152 -4.68 20.96 11.80
N ALA A 153 -5.34 19.84 11.48
CA ALA A 153 -6.02 19.67 10.19
C ALA A 153 -7.15 20.68 9.99
N VAL A 154 -7.95 20.95 11.02
CA VAL A 154 -9.00 21.99 10.98
C VAL A 154 -8.38 23.38 10.80
N THR A 155 -7.33 23.69 11.57
CA THR A 155 -6.62 24.98 11.48
C THR A 155 -6.03 25.20 10.08
N ALA A 156 -5.46 24.16 9.47
CA ALA A 156 -4.93 24.22 8.11
C ALA A 156 -6.05 24.45 7.08
N TYR A 157 -7.17 23.72 7.21
CA TYR A 157 -8.33 23.87 6.34
C TYR A 157 -8.93 25.28 6.40
N ASP A 158 -9.09 25.83 7.61
CA ASP A 158 -9.61 27.19 7.82
C ASP A 158 -8.67 28.27 7.23
N GLN A 159 -7.37 27.96 7.08
CA GLN A 159 -6.38 28.79 6.40
C GLN A 159 -6.33 28.58 4.88
N GLY A 160 -7.21 27.74 4.32
CA GLY A 160 -7.27 27.42 2.89
C GLY A 160 -6.15 26.51 2.41
N ARG A 161 -5.57 25.69 3.31
CA ARG A 161 -4.53 24.69 3.01
C ARG A 161 -5.08 23.27 2.99
#